data_AF-A0A7J6WFA0-F1
#
_entry.id   AF-A0A7J6WFA0-F1
#
_cell.length_a   1.000
_cell.length_b   1.000
_cell.length_c   1.000
_cell.angle_alpha   90.00
_cell.angle_beta   90.00
_cell.angle_gamma   90.00
#
_symmetry.space_group_name_H-M   'P 1'
#
loop_
_entity.id
_entity.type
_entity.pdbx_description
1 polymer ?
#
loop_
_entity_poly.entity_id
_entity_poly.type
_entity_poly.pdbx_seq_one_letter_code
_entity_poly.pdbx_strand_id
1 'polypeptide(L)'
;MVLNSGLRWHVGDGTTINAWKELWIPLTPRLLPLFEKPENCSFELVAEFIDSELRLWKRDLILEHWPSDYAHQILSIPLRSHRNPDFRFWAPSKG
;
A
#
# COMPACT_ATOMS: atom_id res chain seq x y z
N MET A 1 22.57 -5.45 16.69
CA MET A 1 21.22 -4.85 16.53
C MET A 1 21.11 -4.44 15.07
N VAL A 2 20.42 -5.23 14.24
CA VAL A 2 20.38 -4.96 12.80
C VAL A 2 19.32 -3.89 12.55
N LEU A 3 19.73 -2.69 12.10
CA LEU A 3 18.83 -1.69 11.52
C LEU A 3 18.31 -2.19 10.17
N ASN A 4 17.37 -3.14 10.18
CA ASN A 4 16.49 -3.39 9.06
C ASN A 4 15.13 -2.83 9.49
N SER A 5 14.49 -1.86 8.82
CA SER A 5 13.97 -2.01 7.47
C SER A 5 13.53 -0.64 6.95
N GLY A 6 14.30 -0.01 6.08
CA GLY A 6 13.88 1.17 5.31
C GLY A 6 13.20 0.80 3.99
N LEU A 7 12.92 -0.49 3.79
CA LEU A 7 12.40 -1.06 2.56
C LEU A 7 10.90 -0.75 2.45
N ARG A 8 10.55 0.06 1.46
CA ARG A 8 9.18 0.40 1.11
C ARG A 8 8.82 -0.21 -0.24
N TRP A 9 7.53 -0.42 -0.43
CA TRP A 9 6.98 -0.84 -1.70
C TRP A 9 6.48 0.37 -2.49
N HIS A 10 6.78 0.36 -3.77
CA HIS A 10 6.09 1.17 -4.75
C HIS A 10 5.02 0.29 -5.41
N VAL A 11 3.77 0.74 -5.36
CA VAL A 11 2.64 0.01 -5.96
C VAL A 11 2.74 0.05 -7.48
N GLY A 12 2.79 -1.13 -8.08
CA GLY A 12 2.66 -1.35 -9.52
C GLY A 12 1.28 -1.92 -9.83
N ASP A 13 1.20 -3.24 -9.96
CA ASP A 13 -0.05 -3.98 -10.13
C ASP A 13 -0.69 -4.39 -8.78
N GLY A 14 0.05 -4.29 -7.68
CA GLY A 14 -0.39 -4.60 -6.32
C GLY A 14 -0.49 -6.09 -6.03
N THR A 15 -0.08 -6.96 -6.94
CA THR A 15 -0.29 -8.42 -6.84
C THR A 15 0.71 -9.10 -5.92
N THR A 16 1.79 -8.42 -5.55
CA THR A 16 2.84 -8.97 -4.67
C THR A 16 2.93 -8.26 -3.32
N ILE A 17 2.17 -7.18 -3.14
CA ILE A 17 2.18 -6.37 -1.93
C ILE A 17 1.03 -6.79 -1.01
N ASN A 18 1.36 -7.21 0.23
CA ASN A 18 0.32 -7.43 1.23
C ASN A 18 -0.18 -6.08 1.77
N ALA A 19 -1.49 -5.83 1.65
CA ALA A 19 -2.11 -4.54 1.97
C ALA A 19 -1.94 -4.14 3.45
N TRP A 20 -1.80 -5.12 4.35
CA TRP A 20 -1.80 -4.93 5.80
C TRP A 20 -0.40 -4.97 6.42
N LYS A 21 0.46 -5.85 5.90
CA LYS A 21 1.75 -6.20 6.52
C LYS A 21 2.94 -5.44 5.96
N GLU A 22 2.79 -4.80 4.81
CA GLU A 22 3.92 -4.19 4.11
C GLU A 22 3.84 -2.65 4.02
N LEU A 23 5.00 -2.01 3.92
CA LEU A 23 5.13 -0.56 3.90
C LEU A 23 4.99 0.00 2.47
N TRP A 24 3.76 0.11 1.98
CA TRP A 24 3.45 0.64 0.65
C TRP A 24 2.78 2.02 0.65
N ILE A 25 2.33 2.49 1.82
CA ILE A 25 1.69 3.80 1.97
C ILE A 25 2.77 4.90 2.20
N PRO A 26 2.77 6.00 1.41
CA PRO A 26 3.91 6.93 1.32
C PRO A 26 4.38 7.61 2.61
N LEU A 27 3.51 7.95 3.56
CA LEU A 27 3.88 8.72 4.77
C LEU A 27 3.77 7.92 6.08
N THR A 28 3.60 6.60 5.97
CA THR A 28 3.53 5.69 7.12
C THR A 28 4.87 5.64 7.86
N PRO A 29 4.92 5.80 9.20
CA PRO A 29 6.11 5.57 10.02
C PRO A 29 6.76 4.22 9.74
N ARG A 30 8.11 4.16 9.78
CA ARG A 30 8.89 2.95 9.43
C ARG A 30 8.70 1.77 10.40
N LEU A 31 8.05 2.00 11.54
CA LEU A 31 8.00 1.05 12.66
C LEU A 31 6.74 0.17 12.69
N LEU A 32 5.83 0.28 11.71
CA LEU A 32 4.52 -0.36 11.82
C LEU A 32 4.05 -0.90 10.46
N PRO A 33 3.61 -2.18 10.36
CA PRO A 33 2.35 -2.43 9.67
C PRO A 33 1.25 -1.78 10.54
N LEU A 34 0.76 -0.63 10.10
CA LEU A 34 -0.09 0.27 10.89
C LEU A 34 -1.54 -0.22 11.03
N PHE A 35 -1.94 -1.22 10.26
CA PHE A 35 -3.33 -1.65 10.15
C PHE A 35 -3.43 -3.16 10.33
N GLU A 36 -4.12 -3.56 11.38
CA GLU A 36 -4.60 -4.93 11.51
C GLU A 36 -5.69 -5.15 10.47
N LYS A 37 -5.59 -6.27 9.74
CA LYS A 37 -6.63 -6.68 8.82
C LYS A 37 -7.93 -6.87 9.62
N PRO A 38 -9.05 -6.24 9.23
CA PRO A 38 -10.33 -6.50 9.89
C PRO A 38 -10.68 -7.99 9.87
N GLU A 39 -11.25 -8.51 10.95
CA GLU A 39 -11.55 -9.95 11.10
C GLU A 39 -12.45 -10.49 9.97
N ASN A 40 -13.32 -9.64 9.42
CA ASN A 40 -14.24 -9.95 8.32
C ASN A 40 -13.71 -9.57 6.93
N CYS A 41 -12.45 -9.13 6.81
CA CYS A 41 -11.86 -8.76 5.52
C CYS A 41 -11.13 -9.96 4.89
N SER A 42 -11.56 -10.34 3.69
CA SER A 42 -10.91 -11.40 2.89
C SER A 42 -9.77 -10.88 2.02
N PHE A 43 -9.66 -9.56 1.82
CA PHE A 43 -8.60 -8.96 1.01
C PHE A 43 -7.26 -9.04 1.73
N GLU A 44 -6.22 -9.46 1.02
CA GLU A 44 -4.85 -9.61 1.50
C GLU A 44 -3.87 -8.75 0.70
N LEU A 45 -4.13 -8.52 -0.59
CA LEU A 45 -3.24 -7.87 -1.53
C LEU A 45 -3.74 -6.48 -1.92
N VAL A 46 -2.79 -5.59 -2.24
CA VAL A 46 -3.10 -4.24 -2.74
C VAL A 46 -3.91 -4.30 -4.04
N ALA A 47 -3.66 -5.31 -4.89
CA ALA A 47 -4.39 -5.53 -6.14
C ALA A 47 -5.91 -5.64 -5.95
N GLU A 48 -6.38 -6.14 -4.81
CA GLU A 48 -7.82 -6.33 -4.56
C GLU A 48 -8.55 -5.01 -4.37
N PHE A 49 -7.81 -3.96 -3.98
CA PHE A 49 -8.28 -2.59 -3.87
C PHE A 49 -8.10 -1.77 -5.17
N ILE A 50 -7.63 -2.40 -6.24
CA ILE A 50 -7.45 -1.78 -7.56
C ILE A 50 -8.49 -2.35 -8.52
N ASP A 51 -9.14 -1.47 -9.29
CA ASP A 51 -9.88 -1.85 -10.48
C ASP A 51 -8.89 -2.23 -11.59
N SER A 52 -8.90 -3.50 -11.98
CA SER A 52 -7.92 -4.04 -12.92
C SER A 52 -8.11 -3.58 -14.37
N GLU A 53 -9.32 -3.09 -14.71
CA GLU A 53 -9.68 -2.62 -16.04
C GLU A 53 -9.42 -1.11 -16.16
N LEU A 54 -9.93 -0.34 -15.20
CA LEU A 54 -9.83 1.11 -15.18
C LEU A 54 -8.47 1.60 -14.64
N ARG A 55 -7.71 0.74 -13.96
CA ARG A 55 -6.47 1.08 -13.25
C ARG A 55 -6.69 2.24 -12.27
N LEU A 56 -7.79 2.17 -11.53
CA LEU A 56 -8.16 3.12 -10.49
C LEU A 56 -8.27 2.42 -9.14
N TRP A 57 -8.04 3.17 -8.06
CA TRP A 57 -8.34 2.68 -6.73
C TRP A 57 -9.86 2.52 -6.57
N LYS A 58 -10.28 1.40 -5.98
CA LYS A 58 -11.66 1.19 -5.54
C LYS A 58 -11.91 2.07 -4.32
N ARG A 59 -12.26 3.32 -4.58
CA ARG A 59 -12.31 4.39 -3.58
C ARG A 59 -13.13 4.02 -2.36
N ASP A 60 -14.30 3.44 -2.55
CA ASP A 60 -15.21 3.10 -1.45
C ASP A 60 -14.59 2.05 -0.52
N LEU A 61 -13.94 1.01 -1.08
CA LEU A 61 -13.23 0.01 -0.28
C LEU A 61 -12.06 0.62 0.48
N ILE A 62 -11.30 1.53 -0.14
CA ILE A 62 -10.20 2.21 0.55
C ILE A 62 -10.71 3.05 1.73
N LEU A 63 -11.82 3.77 1.56
CA LEU A 63 -12.41 4.60 2.62
C LEU A 63 -13.06 3.77 3.73
N GLU A 64 -13.53 2.56 3.42
CA GLU A 64 -14.07 1.62 4.41
C GLU A 64 -12.99 0.99 5.28
N HIS A 65 -11.82 0.70 4.70
CA HIS A 65 -10.78 -0.12 5.34
C HIS A 65 -9.65 0.68 6.00
N TRP A 66 -9.46 1.96 5.66
CA TRP A 66 -8.43 2.81 6.24
C TRP A 66 -8.99 4.12 6.81
N PRO A 67 -8.40 4.65 7.90
CA PRO A 67 -8.73 5.99 8.37
C PRO A 67 -8.48 7.04 7.28
N SER A 68 -9.28 8.11 7.30
CA SER A 68 -9.29 9.18 6.28
C SER A 68 -7.89 9.66 5.86
N ASP A 69 -7.00 9.90 6.82
CA ASP A 69 -5.63 10.39 6.55
C ASP A 69 -4.79 9.41 5.73
N TYR A 70 -4.99 8.10 5.91
CA TYR A 70 -4.29 7.06 5.17
C TYR A 70 -4.99 6.74 3.87
N ALA A 71 -6.32 6.70 3.86
CA ALA A 71 -7.11 6.55 2.66
C ALA A 71 -6.76 7.63 1.63
N HIS A 72 -6.65 8.90 2.04
CA HIS A 72 -6.24 9.98 1.14
C HIS A 72 -4.82 9.79 0.58
N GLN A 73 -3.89 9.27 1.38
CA GLN A 73 -2.55 8.94 0.89
C GLN A 73 -2.58 7.82 -0.14
N ILE A 74 -3.30 6.72 0.12
CA ILE A 74 -3.47 5.61 -0.83
C ILE A 74 -4.03 6.14 -2.15
N LEU A 75 -5.11 6.92 -2.08
CA LEU A 75 -5.79 7.48 -3.25
C LEU A 75 -4.91 8.47 -4.03
N SER A 76 -3.89 9.05 -3.41
CA SER A 76 -2.89 9.90 -4.08
C SER A 76 -1.79 9.12 -4.80
N ILE A 77 -1.67 7.81 -4.58
CA ILE A 77 -0.70 6.98 -5.28
C ILE A 77 -1.14 6.83 -6.73
N PRO A 78 -0.34 7.28 -7.71
CA PRO A 78 -0.71 7.17 -9.11
C PRO A 78 -0.60 5.71 -9.58
N LEU A 79 -1.73 5.14 -9.99
CA LEU A 79 -1.75 3.86 -10.68
C LEU A 79 -1.43 4.10 -12.16
N ARG A 80 -0.25 3.64 -12.59
CA ARG A 80 0.14 3.75 -14.00
C ARG A 80 -0.76 2.84 -14.86
N SER A 81 -1.07 3.33 -16.06
CA SER A 81 -1.87 2.62 -17.07
C SER A 81 -1.23 1.32 -17.54
N HIS A 82 0.11 1.25 -17.50
CA HIS A 82 0.86 0.05 -17.80
C HIS A 82 0.97 -0.81 -16.53
N ARG A 83 0.73 -2.13 -16.65
CA ARG A 83 0.89 -3.12 -15.57
C ARG A 83 2.37 -3.34 -15.26
N ASN A 84 2.99 -2.33 -14.68
CA ASN A 84 4.34 -2.46 -14.16
C ASN A 84 4.28 -3.31 -12.89
N PRO A 85 5.25 -4.20 -12.68
CA PRO A 85 5.33 -4.98 -11.46
C PRO A 85 5.58 -4.07 -10.27
N ASP A 86 5.14 -4.53 -9.10
CA ASP A 86 5.52 -3.93 -7.83
C ASP A 86 7.04 -3.99 -7.64
N PHE A 87 7.62 -3.00 -6.94
CA PHE A 87 9.04 -3.04 -6.63
C PHE A 87 9.35 -2.44 -5.25
N ARG A 88 10.40 -2.99 -4.64
CA ARG A 88 10.92 -2.54 -3.34
C ARG A 88 12.01 -1.49 -3.55
N PHE A 89 11.98 -0.44 -2.74
CA PHE A 89 13.03 0.58 -2.71
C PHE A 89 13.40 0.93 -1.28
N TRP A 90 14.62 1.39 -1.07
CA TRP A 90 15.05 1.91 0.22
C TRP A 90 14.68 3.39 0.32
N ALA A 91 13.84 3.73 1.30
CA ALA A 91 13.63 5.13 1.65
C ALA A 91 14.86 5.59 2.46
N PRO A 92 15.66 6.58 1.99
CA PRO A 92 16.79 7.08 2.77
C PRO A 92 16.28 7.64 4.11
N SER A 93 16.93 7.30 5.22
CA SER A 93 16.71 8.00 6.48
C SER A 93 17.11 9.45 6.28
N LYS A 94 16.17 10.40 6.44
CA LYS A 94 16.59 11.80 6.64
C LYS A 94 17.32 11.82 7.97
N GLY A 95 18.64 11.97 7.91
CA GLY A 95 19.48 12.25 9.07
C GLY A 95 19.30 13.68 9.55
#